data_AF-A0A6A3XRJ9-F1
#
_entry.id   AF-A0A6A3XRJ9-F1
#
_cell.length_a   1.000
_cell.length_b   1.000
_cell.length_c   1.000
_cell.angle_alpha   90.00
_cell.angle_beta   90.00
_cell.angle_gamma   90.00
#
_symmetry.space_group_name_H-M   'P 1'
#
loop_
_entity.id
_entity.type
_entity.pdbx_description
1 polymer ?
#
loop_
_entity_poly.entity_id
_entity_poly.type
_entity_poly.pdbx_seq_one_letter_code
_entity_poly.pdbx_strand_id
1 'polypeptide(L)'
;MAMEASSCKCKSTPRPCVVSHGIGIRNEMEELQDTPKKASGRMGNMNDHAPCCSEVKLSETSDVDLGIIKDTVVVTHSTGGLVMSMALATGKCSFREGVSWVALSSPMMGSMASDYFQDFCNDEISAFATDLLEFFGQCPMSVSRQSLMYYKENDNPKGIFSRYEAVMLLTAKVVPHKSPENDALVEFQSCAKGLDKAKFGKSYMDKFYKPELNHADTVFLTGDGYFKDSQKPVKWFECLL
;
A
#
# COMPACT_ATOMS: atom_id res chain seq x y z
N MET A 1 -27.18 -6.05 -3.10
CA MET A 1 -26.97 -6.40 -4.52
C MET A 1 -25.52 -6.86 -4.64
N ALA A 2 -25.25 -7.96 -5.34
CA ALA A 2 -23.87 -8.41 -5.53
C ALA A 2 -23.16 -7.50 -6.55
N MET A 3 -21.86 -7.30 -6.37
CA MET A 3 -21.01 -6.67 -7.40
C MET A 3 -20.94 -7.57 -8.63
N GLU A 4 -20.92 -6.96 -9.81
CA GLU A 4 -20.68 -7.70 -11.05
C GLU A 4 -19.25 -8.27 -11.04
N ALA A 5 -19.12 -9.59 -11.19
CA ALA A 5 -17.84 -10.27 -11.23
C ALA A 5 -16.96 -9.76 -12.38
N SER A 6 -15.65 -9.77 -12.17
CA SER A 6 -14.69 -9.33 -13.18
C SER A 6 -14.62 -10.30 -14.35
N SER A 7 -14.59 -9.76 -15.58
CA SER A 7 -14.36 -10.53 -16.80
C SER A 7 -12.87 -10.64 -17.15
N CYS A 8 -11.99 -10.01 -16.36
CA CYS A 8 -10.56 -10.00 -16.59
C CYS A 8 -9.93 -11.37 -16.35
N LYS A 9 -8.94 -11.69 -17.18
CA LYS A 9 -8.14 -12.92 -17.13
C LYS A 9 -6.69 -12.51 -17.28
N CYS A 10 -5.79 -13.28 -16.67
CA CYS A 10 -4.36 -13.03 -16.81
C CYS A 10 -3.94 -13.03 -18.28
N LYS A 11 -3.15 -12.02 -18.68
CA LYS A 11 -2.62 -11.90 -20.05
C LYS A 11 -1.26 -12.59 -20.20
N SER A 12 -0.72 -13.15 -19.11
CA SER A 12 0.51 -13.95 -19.07
C SER A 12 0.27 -15.35 -18.49
N THR A 13 1.30 -16.20 -18.50
CA THR A 13 1.29 -17.43 -17.69
C THR A 13 1.20 -17.05 -16.21
N PRO A 14 0.31 -17.68 -15.41
CA PRO A 14 0.25 -17.47 -13.97
C PRO A 14 1.59 -17.82 -13.30
N ARG A 15 1.94 -17.06 -12.26
CA ARG A 15 3.25 -17.07 -11.58
C ARG A 15 3.06 -17.04 -10.06
N PRO A 16 4.05 -17.46 -9.25
CA PRO A 16 4.04 -17.18 -7.82
C PRO A 16 3.92 -15.68 -7.56
N CYS A 17 3.10 -15.32 -6.57
CA CYS A 17 2.90 -13.94 -6.14
C CYS A 17 3.33 -13.76 -4.70
N VAL A 18 4.17 -12.75 -4.46
CA VAL A 18 4.64 -12.38 -3.11
C VAL A 18 4.09 -11.00 -2.76
N VAL A 19 3.29 -10.92 -1.70
CA VAL A 19 2.63 -9.69 -1.25
C VAL A 19 3.27 -9.22 0.05
N SER A 20 4.01 -8.11 0.01
CA SER A 20 4.63 -7.49 1.18
C SER A 20 3.83 -6.28 1.65
N HIS A 21 3.22 -6.41 2.84
CA HIS A 21 2.55 -5.33 3.55
C HIS A 21 3.56 -4.36 4.19
N GLY A 22 3.09 -3.15 4.53
CA GLY A 22 3.87 -2.14 5.22
C GLY A 22 3.89 -2.30 6.74
N ILE A 23 3.70 -1.19 7.47
CA ILE A 23 4.01 -1.11 8.89
C ILE A 23 2.96 -1.73 9.84
N GLY A 24 3.47 -2.33 10.92
CA GLY A 24 2.74 -2.51 12.18
C GLY A 24 2.39 -3.95 12.58
N ILE A 25 3.00 -4.94 11.94
CA ILE A 25 3.08 -6.30 12.48
C ILE A 25 4.22 -6.33 13.51
N ARG A 26 3.98 -6.99 14.67
CA ARG A 26 4.87 -6.93 15.85
C ARG A 26 5.73 -8.18 16.05
N ASN A 27 5.26 -9.32 15.54
CA ASN A 27 5.90 -10.62 15.70
C ASN A 27 6.15 -11.18 14.30
N GLU A 28 7.40 -11.51 13.99
CA GLU A 28 7.76 -12.24 12.79
C GLU A 28 7.27 -13.69 12.87
N MET A 29 6.98 -14.31 11.73
CA MET A 29 6.66 -15.73 11.61
C MET A 29 7.70 -16.42 10.72
N GLU A 30 7.97 -17.70 11.01
CA GLU A 30 9.01 -18.52 10.36
C GLU A 30 8.73 -18.80 8.86
N GLU A 31 7.48 -18.65 8.42
CA GLU A 31 7.06 -18.96 7.05
C GLU A 31 6.24 -17.81 6.42
N LEU A 32 6.19 -17.81 5.08
CA LEU A 32 5.25 -17.00 4.30
C LEU A 32 3.81 -17.46 4.55
N GLN A 33 2.85 -16.53 4.60
CA GLN A 33 1.45 -16.86 4.93
C GLN A 33 0.54 -16.88 3.70
N ASP A 34 -0.35 -17.86 3.64
CA ASP A 34 -1.33 -18.06 2.56
C ASP A 34 -2.68 -17.32 2.82
N THR A 35 -2.93 -16.93 4.06
CA THR A 35 -4.24 -16.47 4.54
C THR A 35 -4.19 -15.12 5.25
N PRO A 36 -5.14 -14.20 4.98
CA PRO A 36 -5.18 -12.87 5.61
C PRO A 36 -5.35 -12.87 7.14
N LYS A 37 -5.76 -14.00 7.72
CA LYS A 37 -5.97 -14.16 9.17
C LYS A 37 -4.71 -13.88 9.99
N LYS A 38 -3.53 -14.21 9.44
CA LYS A 38 -2.24 -13.99 10.12
C LYS A 38 -1.64 -12.60 9.82
N ALA A 39 -1.99 -11.99 8.69
CA ALA A 39 -1.67 -10.58 8.36
C ALA A 39 -2.43 -9.54 9.23
N SER A 40 -2.89 -9.92 10.43
CA SER A 40 -3.56 -9.08 11.43
C SER A 40 -4.77 -8.27 10.92
N GLY A 41 -5.44 -8.72 9.86
CA GLY A 41 -6.54 -7.98 9.23
C GLY A 41 -6.14 -6.68 8.54
N ARG A 42 -4.85 -6.51 8.21
CA ARG A 42 -4.27 -5.30 7.57
C ARG A 42 -4.21 -5.37 6.04
N MET A 43 -4.66 -6.49 5.47
CA MET A 43 -4.73 -6.77 4.03
C MET A 43 -5.99 -7.58 3.74
N GLY A 44 -6.69 -7.29 2.65
CA GLY A 44 -7.85 -8.06 2.18
C GLY A 44 -7.44 -9.44 1.64
N ASN A 45 -8.43 -10.31 1.36
CA ASN A 45 -8.14 -11.58 0.69
C ASN A 45 -7.90 -11.32 -0.80
N MET A 46 -6.65 -11.50 -1.25
CA MET A 46 -6.29 -11.35 -2.66
C MET A 46 -6.38 -12.66 -3.45
N ASN A 47 -6.47 -13.82 -2.79
CA ASN A 47 -6.42 -15.14 -3.45
C ASN A 47 -7.46 -15.28 -4.58
N ASP A 48 -8.69 -14.85 -4.34
CA ASP A 48 -9.81 -14.96 -5.30
C ASP A 48 -9.80 -13.85 -6.38
N HIS A 49 -8.90 -12.87 -6.25
CA HIS A 49 -8.82 -11.65 -7.06
C HIS A 49 -7.48 -11.50 -7.79
N ALA A 50 -6.70 -12.57 -7.85
CA ALA A 50 -5.34 -12.58 -8.39
C ALA A 50 -5.20 -13.56 -9.57
N PRO A 51 -5.85 -13.33 -10.71
CA PRO A 51 -5.92 -14.30 -11.81
C PRO A 51 -4.55 -14.64 -12.45
N CYS A 52 -3.53 -13.81 -12.23
CA CYS A 52 -2.14 -14.07 -12.63
C CYS A 52 -1.29 -14.81 -11.59
N CYS A 53 -1.87 -15.17 -10.44
CA CYS A 53 -1.15 -15.82 -9.36
C CYS A 53 -1.43 -17.32 -9.37
N SER A 54 -0.39 -18.14 -9.52
CA SER A 54 -0.49 -19.60 -9.31
C SER A 54 -0.58 -19.95 -7.82
N GLU A 55 0.01 -19.10 -6.98
CA GLU A 55 -0.12 -19.06 -5.52
C GLU A 55 0.05 -17.61 -5.06
N VAL A 56 -0.61 -17.21 -3.96
CA VAL A 56 -0.38 -15.91 -3.31
C VAL A 56 0.21 -16.17 -1.92
N LYS A 57 1.42 -15.65 -1.69
CA LYS A 57 2.13 -15.72 -0.41
C LYS A 57 2.32 -14.31 0.15
N LEU A 58 1.81 -14.06 1.33
CA LEU A 58 2.05 -12.87 2.13
C LEU A 58 3.44 -12.99 2.78
N SER A 59 4.30 -12.02 2.54
CA SER A 59 5.69 -12.03 3.02
C SER A 59 5.89 -11.03 4.14
N GLU A 60 6.41 -11.56 5.26
CA GLU A 60 6.97 -10.80 6.38
C GLU A 60 8.50 -10.92 6.42
N THR A 61 9.08 -12.00 5.87
CA THR A 61 10.49 -12.11 5.46
C THR A 61 10.65 -12.89 4.15
N SER A 62 11.88 -13.00 3.62
CA SER A 62 12.20 -13.52 2.28
C SER A 62 13.32 -14.58 2.31
N ASP A 63 13.23 -15.56 1.43
CA ASP A 63 14.24 -16.60 1.20
C ASP A 63 15.58 -16.02 0.68
N VAL A 64 16.70 -16.60 1.13
CA VAL A 64 18.00 -15.92 1.26
C VAL A 64 19.05 -16.44 0.27
N ASP A 65 18.98 -17.71 -0.13
CA ASP A 65 20.16 -18.46 -0.61
C ASP A 65 20.79 -17.98 -1.93
N LEU A 66 20.06 -17.20 -2.74
CA LEU A 66 20.58 -16.65 -4.00
C LEU A 66 20.29 -15.16 -4.22
N GLY A 67 19.49 -14.49 -3.38
CA GLY A 67 19.11 -13.09 -3.57
C GLY A 67 18.54 -12.77 -4.97
N ILE A 68 17.93 -13.74 -5.65
CA ILE A 68 17.44 -13.61 -7.03
C ILE A 68 15.94 -13.90 -7.05
N ILE A 69 15.17 -12.93 -7.53
CA ILE A 69 13.74 -13.09 -7.78
C ILE A 69 13.57 -13.24 -9.29
N LYS A 70 12.87 -14.31 -9.70
CA LYS A 70 12.55 -14.68 -11.09
C LYS A 70 11.08 -15.08 -11.18
N ASP A 71 10.46 -14.90 -12.34
CA ASP A 71 9.14 -15.48 -12.65
C ASP A 71 8.07 -15.22 -11.57
N THR A 72 8.16 -14.09 -10.88
CA THR A 72 7.37 -13.77 -9.67
C THR A 72 6.66 -12.43 -9.85
N VAL A 73 5.41 -12.32 -9.42
CA VAL A 73 4.74 -11.03 -9.24
C VAL A 73 4.98 -10.56 -7.80
N VAL A 74 5.79 -9.52 -7.64
CA VAL A 74 6.00 -8.84 -6.36
C VAL A 74 4.92 -7.76 -6.22
N VAL A 75 4.12 -7.81 -5.18
CA VAL A 75 3.16 -6.76 -4.82
C VAL A 75 3.61 -6.12 -3.51
N THR A 76 3.79 -4.81 -3.47
CA THR A 76 4.20 -4.10 -2.26
C THR A 76 3.22 -3.02 -1.89
N HIS A 77 2.77 -2.99 -0.64
CA HIS A 77 1.95 -1.90 -0.11
C HIS A 77 2.73 -1.00 0.85
N SER A 78 2.50 0.32 0.76
CA SER A 78 3.01 1.30 1.71
C SER A 78 4.53 1.18 1.88
N THR A 79 5.04 1.16 3.12
CA THR A 79 6.46 1.03 3.42
C THR A 79 7.11 -0.26 2.86
N GLY A 80 6.34 -1.29 2.50
CA GLY A 80 6.85 -2.48 1.82
C GLY A 80 7.52 -2.17 0.48
N GLY A 81 7.07 -1.12 -0.23
CA GLY A 81 7.71 -0.68 -1.47
C GLY A 81 9.10 -0.07 -1.24
N LEU A 82 9.31 0.62 -0.12
CA LEU A 82 10.62 1.14 0.28
C LEU A 82 11.56 0.02 0.72
N VAL A 83 11.06 -0.99 1.43
CA VAL A 83 11.85 -2.18 1.82
C VAL A 83 12.34 -2.92 0.58
N MET A 84 11.46 -3.17 -0.41
CA MET A 84 11.85 -3.78 -1.68
C MET A 84 12.85 -2.91 -2.46
N SER A 85 12.60 -1.59 -2.54
CA SER A 85 13.53 -0.63 -3.17
C SER A 85 14.93 -0.68 -2.55
N MET A 86 15.01 -0.71 -1.21
CA MET A 86 16.27 -0.76 -0.47
C MET A 86 16.97 -2.12 -0.65
N ALA A 87 16.21 -3.23 -0.65
CA ALA A 87 16.77 -4.56 -0.87
C ALA A 87 17.40 -4.70 -2.27
N LEU A 88 16.77 -4.12 -3.29
CA LEU A 88 17.31 -4.03 -4.65
C LEU A 88 18.54 -3.11 -4.73
N ALA A 89 18.45 -1.90 -4.14
CA ALA A 89 19.53 -0.90 -4.20
C ALA A 89 20.79 -1.32 -3.42
N THR A 90 20.64 -2.10 -2.35
CA THR A 90 21.75 -2.62 -1.54
C THR A 90 22.26 -3.99 -1.99
N GLY A 91 21.68 -4.58 -3.05
CA GLY A 91 22.07 -5.88 -3.56
C GLY A 91 21.69 -7.07 -2.66
N LYS A 92 20.84 -6.86 -1.64
CA LYS A 92 20.27 -7.96 -0.83
C LYS A 92 19.39 -8.87 -1.68
N CYS A 93 18.71 -8.32 -2.68
CA CYS A 93 18.07 -9.09 -3.73
C CYS A 93 18.22 -8.39 -5.08
N SER A 94 17.85 -9.10 -6.15
CA SER A 94 17.85 -8.56 -7.50
C SER A 94 16.79 -9.23 -8.37
N PHE A 95 16.06 -8.42 -9.13
CA PHE A 95 15.12 -8.93 -10.12
C PHE A 95 15.86 -9.51 -11.34
N ARG A 96 15.22 -10.47 -12.00
CA ARG A 96 15.64 -11.10 -13.25
C ARG A 96 14.43 -11.19 -14.19
N GLU A 97 14.57 -11.96 -15.26
CA GLU A 97 13.49 -12.23 -16.21
C GLU A 97 12.23 -12.81 -15.51
N GLY A 98 11.07 -12.56 -16.11
CA GLY A 98 9.77 -13.00 -15.59
C GLY A 98 9.25 -12.26 -14.36
N VAL A 99 9.98 -11.31 -13.79
CA VAL A 99 9.50 -10.51 -12.64
C VAL A 99 8.54 -9.40 -13.08
N SER A 100 7.48 -9.19 -12.29
CA SER A 100 6.63 -8.00 -12.37
C SER A 100 6.48 -7.39 -10.98
N TRP A 101 6.64 -6.07 -10.84
CA TRP A 101 6.48 -5.38 -9.56
C TRP A 101 5.28 -4.42 -9.62
N VAL A 102 4.33 -4.63 -8.71
CA VAL A 102 3.13 -3.83 -8.50
C VAL A 102 3.29 -3.07 -7.19
N ALA A 103 3.39 -1.74 -7.24
CA ALA A 103 3.51 -0.89 -6.07
C ALA A 103 2.17 -0.20 -5.74
N LEU A 104 1.71 -0.36 -4.51
CA LEU A 104 0.46 0.20 -3.99
C LEU A 104 0.80 1.24 -2.92
N SER A 105 0.43 2.51 -3.12
CA SER A 105 0.62 3.60 -2.15
C SER A 105 2.00 3.67 -1.47
N SER A 106 3.08 3.40 -2.21
CA SER A 106 4.42 3.35 -1.63
C SER A 106 4.98 4.77 -1.43
N PRO A 107 5.37 5.19 -0.20
CA PRO A 107 5.80 6.55 0.08
C PRO A 107 7.25 6.84 -0.37
N MET A 108 7.50 6.91 -1.67
CA MET A 108 8.85 7.05 -2.24
C MET A 108 9.55 8.38 -1.92
N MET A 109 8.84 9.37 -1.36
CA MET A 109 9.37 10.63 -0.81
C MET A 109 9.04 10.83 0.69
N GLY A 110 8.65 9.75 1.38
CA GLY A 110 8.11 9.80 2.75
C GLY A 110 6.60 9.99 2.81
N SER A 111 6.08 10.23 4.01
CA SER A 111 4.65 10.40 4.33
C SER A 111 4.47 11.52 5.38
N MET A 112 3.65 12.53 5.10
CA MET A 112 3.43 13.67 6.03
C MET A 112 2.83 13.23 7.37
N ALA A 113 2.16 12.07 7.42
CA ALA A 113 1.69 11.50 8.67
C ALA A 113 2.84 11.15 9.62
N SER A 114 4.00 10.73 9.09
CA SER A 114 5.19 10.45 9.89
C SER A 114 5.77 11.72 10.53
N ASP A 115 5.75 12.85 9.83
CA ASP A 115 6.15 14.15 10.39
C ASP A 115 5.29 14.51 11.59
N TYR A 116 3.97 14.46 11.43
CA TYR A 116 3.00 14.76 12.49
C TYR A 116 3.16 13.86 13.73
N PHE A 117 3.40 12.56 13.55
CA PHE A 117 3.67 11.67 14.69
C PHE A 117 5.03 11.94 15.35
N GLN A 118 6.03 12.45 14.63
CA GLN A 118 7.29 12.86 15.24
C GLN A 118 7.11 14.11 16.10
N ASP A 119 6.44 15.14 15.58
CA ASP A 119 6.16 16.38 16.29
C ASP A 119 5.31 16.10 17.55
N PHE A 120 4.34 15.20 17.46
CA PHE A 120 3.57 14.74 18.62
C PHE A 120 4.42 14.01 19.66
N CYS A 121 5.27 13.06 19.25
CA CYS A 121 6.14 12.34 20.19
C CYS A 121 7.27 13.22 20.78
N ASN A 122 7.46 14.44 20.28
CA ASN A 122 8.37 15.46 20.82
C ASN A 122 7.65 16.48 21.73
N ASP A 123 6.35 16.30 22.01
CA ASP A 123 5.48 17.26 22.71
C ASP A 123 5.31 18.62 21.99
N GLU A 124 5.65 18.72 20.70
CA GLU A 124 5.53 19.95 19.90
C GLU A 124 4.08 20.26 19.49
N ILE A 125 3.22 19.23 19.46
CA ILE A 125 1.77 19.35 19.25
C ILE A 125 0.98 18.49 20.26
N SER A 126 -0.10 19.04 20.81
CA SER A 126 -0.87 18.40 21.90
C SER A 126 -2.25 17.87 21.49
N ALA A 127 -2.72 18.20 20.28
CA ALA A 127 -4.04 17.82 19.79
C ALA A 127 -3.98 16.47 19.05
N PHE A 128 -4.31 15.38 19.75
CA PHE A 128 -4.34 14.03 19.21
C PHE A 128 -5.77 13.47 19.26
N ALA A 129 -6.28 12.92 18.15
CA ALA A 129 -7.59 12.29 18.11
C ALA A 129 -7.49 10.79 18.45
N THR A 130 -8.25 10.32 19.45
CA THR A 130 -8.11 9.00 20.10
C THR A 130 -8.10 7.81 19.15
N ASP A 131 -8.83 7.87 18.03
CA ASP A 131 -8.94 6.74 17.08
C ASP A 131 -7.63 6.50 16.30
N LEU A 132 -6.73 7.50 16.23
CA LEU A 132 -5.38 7.33 15.69
C LEU A 132 -4.43 6.63 16.66
N LEU A 133 -4.78 6.60 17.95
CA LEU A 133 -3.87 6.17 19.03
C LEU A 133 -3.72 4.64 19.00
N GLU A 134 -4.80 3.94 18.63
CA GLU A 134 -4.81 2.50 18.39
C GLU A 134 -3.94 2.08 17.19
N PHE A 135 -3.80 2.94 16.18
CA PHE A 135 -3.08 2.61 14.93
C PHE A 135 -1.62 3.11 14.93
N PHE A 136 -1.36 4.30 15.49
CA PHE A 136 -0.08 5.00 15.42
C PHE A 136 0.52 5.42 16.76
N GLY A 137 -0.22 5.34 17.88
CA GLY A 137 0.13 5.92 19.19
C GLY A 137 1.26 5.22 19.95
N GLN A 138 2.40 5.01 19.31
CA GLN A 138 3.62 4.44 19.90
C GLN A 138 4.74 5.48 19.86
N CYS A 139 4.88 6.21 20.97
CA CYS A 139 6.06 7.02 21.26
C CYS A 139 7.04 6.24 22.16
N PRO A 140 8.37 6.44 22.03
CA PRO A 140 9.02 7.18 20.95
C PRO A 140 8.82 6.48 19.60
N MET A 141 8.78 7.25 18.51
CA MET A 141 8.70 6.67 17.16
C MET A 141 9.91 5.75 16.90
N SER A 142 9.67 4.61 16.26
CA SER A 142 10.76 3.73 15.84
C SER A 142 11.58 4.38 14.72
N VAL A 143 12.86 4.02 14.62
CA VAL A 143 13.77 4.48 13.55
C VAL A 143 13.18 4.25 12.16
N SER A 144 12.45 3.15 11.97
CA SER A 144 11.72 2.84 10.72
C SER A 144 10.62 3.85 10.39
N ARG A 145 9.93 4.43 11.38
CA ARG A 145 8.96 5.53 11.18
C ARG A 145 9.68 6.85 10.92
N GLN A 146 10.78 7.11 11.63
CA GLN A 146 11.62 8.30 11.43
C GLN A 146 12.29 8.34 10.04
N SER A 147 12.48 7.20 9.38
CA SER A 147 12.96 7.17 7.99
C SER A 147 11.89 7.53 6.94
N LEU A 148 10.64 7.74 7.34
CA LEU A 148 9.51 8.05 6.46
C LEU A 148 9.13 9.54 6.44
N MET A 149 9.91 10.40 7.07
CA MET A 149 9.64 11.85 7.11
C MET A 149 9.58 12.45 5.70
N TYR A 150 8.68 13.39 5.45
CA TYR A 150 8.27 13.80 4.11
C TYR A 150 9.10 14.95 3.54
N TYR A 151 9.61 14.78 2.30
CA TYR A 151 10.32 15.86 1.61
C TYR A 151 9.42 16.64 0.61
N LYS A 152 8.67 17.58 1.18
CA LYS A 152 8.03 18.78 0.56
C LYS A 152 6.73 18.62 -0.28
N GLU A 153 5.69 19.30 0.24
CA GLU A 153 4.39 19.71 -0.35
C GLU A 153 3.29 18.68 -0.74
N ASN A 154 2.05 19.19 -0.62
CA ASN A 154 0.74 18.83 -1.21
C ASN A 154 0.15 17.37 -1.08
N ASP A 155 -1.04 17.15 -0.41
CA ASP A 155 -2.23 16.30 -0.84
C ASP A 155 -3.40 15.84 0.20
N ASN A 156 -4.63 15.28 -0.19
CA ASN A 156 -6.00 15.06 0.53
C ASN A 156 -6.79 13.72 0.32
N PRO A 157 -7.65 13.30 1.29
CA PRO A 157 -8.00 11.88 1.61
C PRO A 157 -9.27 11.16 1.08
N LYS A 158 -10.12 11.70 0.19
CA LYS A 158 -11.49 11.12 0.00
C LYS A 158 -11.53 9.74 -0.71
N GLY A 159 -11.82 8.68 0.05
CA GLY A 159 -11.84 7.26 -0.39
C GLY A 159 -13.22 6.60 -0.59
N ILE A 160 -13.34 5.28 -0.37
CA ILE A 160 -14.62 4.54 -0.41
C ILE A 160 -15.37 4.74 0.91
N PHE A 161 -16.70 4.84 0.84
CA PHE A 161 -17.56 4.87 2.03
C PHE A 161 -17.48 3.54 2.81
N SER A 162 -16.75 3.55 3.93
CA SER A 162 -16.44 2.38 4.74
C SER A 162 -16.21 2.76 6.21
N ARG A 163 -16.13 1.78 7.12
CA ARG A 163 -15.74 2.02 8.52
C ARG A 163 -14.34 2.63 8.67
N TYR A 164 -13.47 2.44 7.66
CA TYR A 164 -12.12 2.98 7.64
C TYR A 164 -12.10 4.43 7.13
N GLU A 165 -13.10 4.85 6.36
CA GLU A 165 -13.23 6.23 5.85
C GLU A 165 -13.27 7.26 6.99
N ALA A 166 -14.04 6.98 8.06
CA ALA A 166 -14.14 7.88 9.20
C ALA A 166 -12.77 8.11 9.87
N VAL A 167 -11.99 7.05 10.05
CA VAL A 167 -10.62 7.13 10.60
C VAL A 167 -9.71 7.89 9.64
N MET A 168 -9.73 7.59 8.34
CA MET A 168 -8.85 8.23 7.37
C MET A 168 -9.18 9.72 7.11
N LEU A 169 -10.46 10.10 7.12
CA LEU A 169 -10.89 11.51 7.09
C LEU A 169 -10.51 12.27 8.35
N LEU A 170 -10.43 11.58 9.49
CA LEU A 170 -9.94 12.13 10.76
C LEU A 170 -8.41 12.28 10.73
N THR A 171 -7.66 11.25 10.30
CA THR A 171 -6.20 11.32 10.04
C THR A 171 -5.86 12.56 9.24
N ALA A 172 -6.52 12.73 8.10
CA ALA A 172 -6.18 13.79 7.17
C ALA A 172 -6.80 15.17 7.50
N LYS A 173 -7.56 15.27 8.60
CA LYS A 173 -7.92 16.55 9.21
C LYS A 173 -6.90 17.00 10.27
N VAL A 174 -6.26 16.06 10.96
CA VAL A 174 -5.35 16.38 12.08
C VAL A 174 -3.89 16.42 11.66
N VAL A 175 -3.48 15.50 10.76
CA VAL A 175 -2.19 15.57 10.08
C VAL A 175 -2.21 16.81 9.17
N PRO A 176 -1.24 17.74 9.28
CA PRO A 176 -1.13 18.90 8.41
C PRO A 176 -0.59 18.50 7.02
N HIS A 177 -1.32 17.63 6.32
CA HIS A 177 -1.04 17.33 4.93
C HIS A 177 -1.10 18.62 4.12
N LYS A 178 -0.15 18.80 3.22
CA LYS A 178 0.09 20.13 2.67
C LYS A 178 -0.88 20.58 1.58
N SER A 179 -1.85 19.77 1.10
CA SER A 179 -2.90 20.21 0.12
C SER A 179 -4.00 19.16 -0.18
N PRO A 180 -4.59 19.05 -1.43
CA PRO A 180 -5.59 18.01 -1.74
C PRO A 180 -5.57 16.90 -2.88
N GLU A 181 -4.62 15.92 -2.97
CA GLU A 181 -4.78 14.54 -3.56
C GLU A 181 -4.00 13.32 -2.89
N ASN A 182 -4.40 12.74 -1.75
CA ASN A 182 -3.69 11.69 -0.98
C ASN A 182 -4.62 10.53 -0.56
N ASP A 183 -4.07 9.48 0.06
CA ASP A 183 -4.84 8.37 0.62
C ASP A 183 -5.02 8.44 2.16
N ALA A 184 -4.85 9.64 2.74
CA ALA A 184 -4.75 9.97 4.17
C ALA A 184 -3.44 9.59 4.89
N LEU A 185 -2.50 8.90 4.23
CA LEU A 185 -1.16 8.66 4.78
C LEU A 185 -0.04 8.99 3.79
N VAL A 186 -0.25 8.74 2.50
CA VAL A 186 0.72 8.93 1.43
C VAL A 186 0.17 9.85 0.34
N GLU A 187 0.90 10.93 0.08
CA GLU A 187 0.62 11.90 -0.97
C GLU A 187 0.85 11.29 -2.38
N PHE A 188 -0.01 11.60 -3.35
CA PHE A 188 0.07 11.02 -4.70
C PHE A 188 1.43 11.27 -5.35
N GLN A 189 2.03 12.43 -5.12
CA GLN A 189 3.36 12.75 -5.66
C GLN A 189 4.52 11.97 -5.03
N SER A 190 4.38 11.55 -3.77
CA SER A 190 5.31 10.61 -3.13
C SER A 190 5.20 9.24 -3.80
N CYS A 191 3.97 8.76 -4.03
CA CYS A 191 3.74 7.51 -4.76
C CYS A 191 4.22 7.54 -6.22
N ALA A 192 4.04 8.66 -6.93
CA ALA A 192 4.40 8.80 -8.34
C ALA A 192 5.85 9.25 -8.61
N LYS A 193 6.72 9.27 -7.59
CA LYS A 193 8.11 9.75 -7.74
C LYS A 193 8.89 8.90 -8.75
N GLY A 194 9.51 9.58 -9.73
CA GLY A 194 10.25 8.93 -10.81
C GLY A 194 9.38 8.44 -11.97
N LEU A 195 8.05 8.60 -11.87
CA LEU A 195 7.11 8.30 -12.93
C LEU A 195 6.53 9.60 -13.52
N ASP A 196 6.14 9.52 -14.80
CA ASP A 196 5.46 10.61 -15.48
C ASP A 196 3.99 10.65 -15.04
N LYS A 197 3.63 11.70 -14.30
CA LYS A 197 2.27 11.93 -13.78
C LYS A 197 1.21 11.98 -14.88
N ALA A 198 1.55 12.35 -16.11
CA ALA A 198 0.61 12.41 -17.23
C ALA A 198 0.15 11.02 -17.72
N LYS A 199 0.85 9.94 -17.32
CA LYS A 199 0.46 8.55 -17.65
C LYS A 199 -0.58 7.97 -16.71
N PHE A 200 -0.91 8.68 -15.62
CA PHE A 200 -1.85 8.20 -14.62
C PHE A 200 -3.29 8.54 -15.00
N GLY A 201 -4.15 7.52 -14.97
CA GLY A 201 -5.57 7.64 -15.29
C GLY A 201 -6.48 7.20 -14.13
N LYS A 202 -7.77 7.53 -14.23
CA LYS A 202 -8.77 7.27 -13.19
C LYS A 202 -9.64 6.02 -13.46
N SER A 203 -9.37 5.28 -14.53
CA SER A 203 -10.04 4.00 -14.79
C SER A 203 -9.28 2.85 -14.16
N TYR A 204 -9.99 1.85 -13.64
CA TYR A 204 -9.40 0.57 -13.23
C TYR A 204 -8.78 -0.22 -14.39
N MET A 205 -8.95 0.22 -15.63
CA MET A 205 -8.22 -0.32 -16.80
C MET A 205 -6.86 0.36 -17.04
N ASP A 206 -6.54 1.46 -16.33
CA ASP A 206 -5.28 2.18 -16.49
C ASP A 206 -4.13 1.46 -15.78
N LYS A 207 -3.03 1.20 -16.50
CA LYS A 207 -1.84 0.56 -15.93
C LYS A 207 -1.23 1.38 -14.78
N PHE A 208 -1.21 2.70 -14.93
CA PHE A 208 -0.88 3.64 -13.86
C PHE A 208 -2.19 4.21 -13.33
N TYR A 209 -2.79 3.51 -12.38
CA TYR A 209 -4.08 3.89 -11.82
C TYR A 209 -3.89 4.94 -10.72
N LYS A 210 -4.70 6.01 -10.79
CA LYS A 210 -4.83 7.06 -9.78
C LYS A 210 -6.18 6.93 -9.08
N PRO A 211 -6.29 6.03 -8.08
CA PRO A 211 -7.51 5.84 -7.34
C PRO A 211 -7.96 7.08 -6.55
N GLU A 212 -9.27 7.15 -6.28
CA GLU A 212 -9.91 8.00 -5.27
C GLU A 212 -10.26 7.11 -4.06
N LEU A 213 -9.21 6.61 -3.40
CA LEU A 213 -9.22 5.62 -2.31
C LEU A 213 -8.44 6.15 -1.10
N ASN A 214 -8.77 5.68 0.10
CA ASN A 214 -7.91 5.87 1.28
C ASN A 214 -6.93 4.68 1.45
N HIS A 215 -5.93 4.82 2.33
CA HIS A 215 -4.82 3.87 2.50
C HIS A 215 -5.23 2.50 3.08
N ALA A 216 -6.47 2.35 3.53
CA ALA A 216 -7.04 1.05 3.91
C ALA A 216 -7.81 0.40 2.75
N ASP A 217 -8.39 1.19 1.84
CA ASP A 217 -9.07 0.67 0.65
C ASP A 217 -8.06 0.20 -0.43
N THR A 218 -6.85 0.79 -0.46
CA THR A 218 -5.74 0.38 -1.35
C THR A 218 -5.19 -1.02 -1.08
N VAL A 219 -5.53 -1.62 0.07
CA VAL A 219 -5.23 -3.01 0.45
C VAL A 219 -6.46 -3.92 0.42
N PHE A 220 -7.45 -3.57 -0.40
CA PHE A 220 -8.63 -4.40 -0.71
C PHE A 220 -9.52 -4.73 0.51
N LEU A 221 -9.36 -4.09 1.67
CA LEU A 221 -10.14 -4.37 2.88
C LEU A 221 -11.64 -4.06 2.74
N THR A 222 -11.98 -3.12 1.87
CA THR A 222 -13.36 -2.68 1.58
C THR A 222 -13.90 -3.31 0.28
N GLY A 223 -13.04 -3.85 -0.57
CA GLY A 223 -13.39 -4.26 -1.94
C GLY A 223 -13.59 -3.07 -2.89
N ASP A 224 -14.36 -3.27 -3.95
CA ASP A 224 -14.68 -2.23 -4.93
C ASP A 224 -15.78 -1.25 -4.48
N GLY A 225 -15.71 -0.02 -4.97
CA GLY A 225 -16.79 0.97 -4.92
C GLY A 225 -17.79 0.79 -6.07
N TYR A 226 -19.07 0.97 -5.78
CA TYR A 226 -20.16 0.73 -6.73
C TYR A 226 -20.11 1.70 -7.94
N PHE A 227 -19.94 3.00 -7.71
CA PHE A 227 -20.32 4.04 -8.68
C PHE A 227 -19.20 4.62 -9.54
N LYS A 228 -17.95 4.59 -9.08
CA LYS A 228 -16.82 5.22 -9.77
C LYS A 228 -15.78 4.20 -10.18
N ASP A 229 -15.24 4.33 -11.38
CA ASP A 229 -14.09 3.53 -11.83
C ASP A 229 -12.81 3.84 -11.04
N SER A 230 -12.66 5.07 -10.54
CA SER A 230 -11.59 5.50 -9.63
C SER A 230 -11.66 4.86 -8.24
N GLN A 231 -12.68 4.04 -7.98
CA GLN A 231 -12.88 3.39 -6.68
C GLN A 231 -12.91 1.86 -6.78
N LYS A 232 -12.30 1.27 -7.83
CA LYS A 232 -12.32 -0.18 -8.07
C LYS A 232 -10.93 -0.82 -7.95
N PRO A 233 -10.32 -0.87 -6.74
CA PRO A 233 -8.99 -1.44 -6.56
C PRO A 233 -8.93 -2.93 -6.92
N VAL A 234 -9.97 -3.71 -6.59
CA VAL A 234 -10.00 -5.16 -6.83
C VAL A 234 -10.00 -5.43 -8.33
N LYS A 235 -10.94 -4.82 -9.07
CA LYS A 235 -10.97 -4.94 -10.54
C LYS A 235 -9.70 -4.43 -11.20
N TRP A 236 -9.11 -3.34 -10.71
CA TRP A 236 -7.83 -2.88 -11.24
C TRP A 236 -6.74 -3.96 -11.10
N PHE A 237 -6.62 -4.58 -9.93
CA PHE A 237 -5.63 -5.61 -9.68
C PHE A 237 -5.88 -6.88 -10.53
N GLU A 238 -7.14 -7.30 -10.67
CA GLU A 238 -7.56 -8.41 -11.54
C GLU A 238 -7.26 -8.16 -13.04
N CYS A 239 -7.32 -6.89 -13.47
CA CYS A 239 -7.18 -6.49 -14.88
C CYS A 239 -5.75 -6.04 -15.25
N LEU A 240 -4.84 -5.88 -14.29
CA LEU A 240 -3.52 -5.25 -14.50
C LEU A 240 -2.55 -6.06 -15.37
N LEU A 241 -2.57 -7.40 -15.27
CA LEU A 241 -1.52 -8.31 -15.75
C LEU A 241 -2.00 -9.39 -16.74
#